data_AF-A0A2M7R9T7-F1
#
_entry.id   AF-A0A2M7R9T7-F1
#
_cell.length_a   1.000
_cell.length_b   1.000
_cell.length_c   1.000
_cell.angle_alpha   90.00
_cell.angle_beta   90.00
_cell.angle_gamma   90.00
#
_symmetry.space_group_name_H-M   'P 1'
#
loop_
_entity.id
_entity.type
_entity.pdbx_description
1 polymer ?
#
loop_
_entity_poly.entity_id
_entity_poly.type
_entity_poly.pdbx_seq_one_letter_code
_entity_poly.pdbx_strand_id
1 'polypeptide(L)'
;MSYYTNIISYQNYTMWSFIWNDLLYQPVFNVLIWLYNNVTNQNLGWSVVYLTIVLRILLLPLNIIGERNKVRDEQVQEDIKKIEKDYRNDPMLQKEEIRKLVKKNKINPWAKVLSLGIQLLVLVLLYQVFLQGITGEKLLRTLYDWVDFPGSINIYFFGFNLGNRHDILWPGFVAIILLADIYIDLKKHKENVTKSDLAYFVLFPAFSFYILWLLPMVKSVFILTSMFFSMLLGLFIRTLFRSHKKQIN
;
A
#
# COMPACT_ATOMS: atom_id res chain seq x y z
N MET A 1 -18.66 54.33 -10.40
CA MET A 1 -17.44 53.81 -11.06
C MET A 1 -16.48 53.23 -10.00
N SER A 2 -16.89 52.19 -9.25
CA SER A 2 -16.04 51.55 -8.21
C SER A 2 -16.59 50.18 -7.77
N TYR A 3 -16.82 49.26 -8.72
CA TYR A 3 -17.35 47.91 -8.43
C TYR A 3 -16.61 46.76 -9.15
N TYR A 4 -15.46 47.03 -9.78
CA TYR A 4 -14.70 46.01 -10.53
C TYR A 4 -13.28 45.77 -10.03
N THR A 5 -12.94 46.26 -8.86
CA THR A 5 -11.68 45.94 -8.18
C THR A 5 -11.97 45.03 -7.01
N ASN A 6 -11.38 43.83 -7.03
CA ASN A 6 -11.47 42.73 -6.07
C ASN A 6 -12.59 41.72 -6.36
N ILE A 7 -12.31 40.71 -7.19
CA ILE A 7 -12.26 39.27 -6.82
C ILE A 7 -11.52 38.55 -7.96
N ILE A 8 -10.18 38.67 -7.99
CA ILE A 8 -9.34 37.57 -8.48
C ILE A 8 -8.28 37.42 -7.40
N SER A 9 -8.64 36.75 -6.32
CA SER A 9 -7.65 36.13 -5.45
C SER A 9 -6.94 35.10 -6.30
N TYR A 10 -5.78 35.45 -6.87
CA TYR A 10 -4.83 34.48 -7.38
C TYR A 10 -4.48 33.58 -6.19
N GLN A 11 -5.13 32.42 -6.12
CA GLN A 11 -4.69 31.34 -5.27
C GLN A 11 -3.25 31.07 -5.70
N ASN A 12 -2.27 31.30 -4.83
CA ASN A 12 -0.88 30.97 -5.09
C ASN A 12 -0.79 29.45 -5.25
N TYR A 13 -1.00 28.95 -6.47
CA TYR A 13 -0.78 27.56 -6.81
C TYR A 13 0.72 27.31 -6.76
N THR A 14 1.17 26.75 -5.64
CA THR A 14 2.53 26.22 -5.56
C THR A 14 2.65 25.04 -6.53
N MET A 15 3.82 24.82 -7.15
CA MET A 15 4.06 23.64 -8.00
C MET A 15 3.64 22.33 -7.33
N TRP A 16 3.81 22.25 -6.01
CA TRP A 16 3.35 21.13 -5.18
C TRP A 16 1.83 20.95 -5.20
N SER A 17 1.06 22.03 -5.11
CA SER A 17 -0.40 21.97 -5.18
C SER A 17 -0.89 21.53 -6.55
N PHE A 18 -0.21 21.92 -7.63
CA PHE A 18 -0.52 21.45 -8.99
C PHE A 18 -0.25 19.94 -9.15
N ILE A 19 0.94 19.49 -8.75
CA ILE A 19 1.29 18.06 -8.80
C ILE A 19 0.31 17.23 -7.96
N TRP A 20 -0.03 17.69 -6.77
CA TRP A 20 -0.92 16.96 -5.89
C TRP A 20 -2.37 16.94 -6.39
N ASN A 21 -2.93 18.09 -6.74
CA ASN A 21 -4.34 18.20 -7.08
C ASN A 21 -4.62 17.77 -8.51
N ASP A 22 -3.91 18.33 -9.48
CA ASP A 22 -4.23 18.18 -10.90
C ASP A 22 -3.63 16.89 -11.50
N LEU A 23 -2.44 16.46 -11.06
CA LEU A 23 -1.79 15.25 -11.59
C LEU A 23 -2.10 13.97 -10.83
N LEU A 24 -2.41 14.05 -9.54
CA LEU A 24 -2.63 12.86 -8.70
C LEU A 24 -4.08 12.73 -8.24
N TYR A 25 -4.59 13.72 -7.51
CA TYR A 25 -5.92 13.65 -6.90
C TYR A 25 -7.04 13.63 -7.94
N GLN A 26 -7.07 14.58 -8.87
CA GLN A 26 -8.16 14.73 -9.84
C GLN A 26 -8.30 13.51 -10.77
N PRO A 27 -7.22 12.93 -11.34
CA PRO A 27 -7.35 11.71 -12.14
C PRO A 27 -7.88 10.53 -11.33
N VAL A 28 -7.34 10.31 -10.11
CA VAL A 28 -7.79 9.22 -9.24
C VAL A 28 -9.25 9.41 -8.83
N PHE A 29 -9.66 10.65 -8.54
CA PHE A 29 -11.04 11.01 -8.25
C PHE A 29 -11.98 10.68 -9.42
N ASN A 30 -11.62 11.10 -10.63
CA ASN A 30 -12.43 10.88 -11.83
C ASN A 30 -12.54 9.41 -12.19
N VAL A 31 -11.46 8.65 -12.07
CA VAL A 31 -11.50 7.19 -12.26
C VAL A 31 -12.42 6.54 -11.22
N LEU A 32 -12.40 7.00 -9.96
CA LEU A 32 -13.32 6.48 -8.94
C LEU A 32 -14.79 6.70 -9.32
N ILE A 33 -15.14 7.92 -9.71
CA ILE A 33 -16.53 8.28 -10.05
C ILE A 33 -16.96 7.60 -11.34
N TRP A 34 -16.05 7.46 -12.31
CA TRP A 34 -16.32 6.70 -13.51
C TRP A 34 -16.60 5.22 -13.21
N LEU A 35 -15.80 4.58 -12.34
CA LEU A 35 -16.05 3.20 -11.87
C LEU A 35 -17.37 3.09 -11.09
N TYR A 36 -17.70 4.12 -10.31
CA TYR A 36 -18.95 4.21 -9.57
C TYR A 36 -20.16 4.20 -10.50
N ASN A 37 -20.14 5.05 -11.53
CA ASN A 37 -21.25 5.18 -12.48
C ASN A 37 -21.36 3.98 -13.43
N ASN A 38 -20.24 3.46 -13.93
CA ASN A 38 -20.25 2.54 -15.08
C ASN A 38 -20.01 1.07 -14.74
N VAL A 39 -19.31 0.76 -13.63
CA VAL A 39 -18.83 -0.61 -13.35
C VAL A 39 -19.50 -1.23 -12.14
N THR A 40 -19.81 -0.44 -11.12
CA THR A 40 -20.14 -0.97 -9.79
C THR A 40 -21.60 -0.78 -9.39
N ASN A 41 -22.47 -0.45 -10.36
CA ASN A 41 -23.88 -0.16 -10.12
C ASN A 41 -24.08 0.81 -8.97
N GLN A 42 -23.30 1.91 -8.96
CA GLN A 42 -23.36 2.95 -7.94
C GLN A 42 -23.06 2.43 -6.52
N ASN A 43 -22.05 1.56 -6.37
CA ASN A 43 -21.55 1.14 -5.07
C ASN A 43 -20.11 1.65 -4.83
N LEU A 44 -19.94 2.56 -3.87
CA LEU A 44 -18.65 3.18 -3.61
C LEU A 44 -17.60 2.18 -3.09
N GLY A 45 -18.02 1.17 -2.31
CA GLY A 45 -17.08 0.19 -1.76
C GLY A 45 -16.46 -0.68 -2.84
N TRP A 46 -17.30 -1.18 -3.77
CA TRP A 46 -16.80 -1.85 -4.96
C TRP A 46 -15.96 -0.91 -5.82
N SER A 47 -16.34 0.36 -5.95
CA SER A 47 -15.56 1.36 -6.71
C SER A 47 -14.15 1.50 -6.16
N VAL A 48 -14.00 1.54 -4.84
CA VAL A 48 -12.71 1.58 -4.15
C VAL A 48 -11.91 0.30 -4.39
N VAL A 49 -12.55 -0.88 -4.36
CA VAL A 49 -11.89 -2.16 -4.67
C VAL A 49 -11.34 -2.15 -6.11
N TYR A 50 -12.16 -1.80 -7.10
CA TYR A 50 -11.73 -1.72 -8.50
C TYR A 50 -10.65 -0.67 -8.72
N LEU A 51 -10.78 0.52 -8.13
CA LEU A 51 -9.75 1.55 -8.20
C LEU A 51 -8.43 1.06 -7.62
N THR A 52 -8.48 0.35 -6.49
CA THR A 52 -7.28 -0.24 -5.87
C THR A 52 -6.61 -1.23 -6.83
N ILE A 53 -7.39 -2.08 -7.51
CA ILE A 53 -6.88 -3.03 -8.50
C ILE A 53 -6.24 -2.28 -9.68
N VAL A 54 -6.87 -1.24 -10.21
CA VAL A 54 -6.32 -0.41 -11.29
C VAL A 54 -4.99 0.21 -10.88
N LEU A 55 -4.92 0.83 -9.69
CA LEU A 55 -3.68 1.40 -9.17
C LEU A 55 -2.60 0.33 -8.97
N ARG A 56 -2.99 -0.87 -8.54
CA ARG A 56 -2.07 -2.01 -8.37
C ARG A 56 -1.53 -2.53 -9.69
N ILE A 57 -2.33 -2.50 -10.76
CA ILE A 57 -1.90 -2.84 -12.13
C ILE A 57 -0.94 -1.77 -12.66
N LEU A 58 -1.22 -0.48 -12.45
CA LEU A 58 -0.31 0.60 -12.86
C LEU A 58 1.04 0.52 -12.12
N LEU A 59 1.01 0.16 -10.84
CA LEU A 59 2.21 -0.03 -10.01
C LEU A 59 2.80 -1.45 -10.09
N LEU A 60 2.25 -2.33 -10.96
CA LEU A 60 2.67 -3.71 -11.11
C LEU A 60 4.16 -3.88 -11.43
N PRO A 61 4.80 -3.14 -12.35
CA PRO A 61 6.23 -3.30 -12.62
C PRO A 61 7.08 -3.04 -11.37
N LEU A 62 6.73 -2.01 -10.60
CA LEU A 62 7.38 -1.69 -9.33
C LEU A 62 7.17 -2.81 -8.29
N ASN A 63 5.94 -3.30 -8.16
CA ASN A 63 5.59 -4.37 -7.23
C ASN A 63 6.35 -5.67 -7.57
N ILE A 64 6.51 -6.01 -8.86
CA ILE A 64 7.31 -7.16 -9.30
C ILE A 64 8.76 -7.01 -8.87
N ILE A 65 9.37 -5.84 -9.05
CA ILE A 65 10.75 -5.58 -8.63
C ILE A 65 10.87 -5.75 -7.11
N GLY A 66 9.90 -5.21 -6.35
CA GLY A 66 9.82 -5.37 -4.91
C GLY A 66 9.76 -6.83 -4.47
N GLU A 67 8.88 -7.63 -5.08
CA GLU A 67 8.73 -9.06 -4.78
C GLU A 67 9.98 -9.89 -5.17
N ARG A 68 10.62 -9.59 -6.30
CA ARG A 68 11.90 -10.24 -6.67
C ARG A 68 13.00 -9.93 -5.65
N ASN A 69 13.06 -8.68 -5.17
CA ASN A 69 14.02 -8.29 -4.15
C ASN A 69 13.79 -9.05 -2.83
N LYS A 70 12.54 -9.31 -2.44
CA LYS A 70 12.24 -10.13 -1.25
C LYS A 70 12.81 -11.54 -1.36
N VAL A 71 12.65 -12.21 -2.51
CA VAL A 71 13.20 -13.56 -2.73
C VAL A 71 14.73 -13.56 -2.69
N ARG A 72 15.38 -12.54 -3.25
CA ARG A 72 16.84 -12.38 -3.17
C ARG A 72 17.30 -12.09 -1.73
N ASP A 73 16.56 -11.26 -1.01
CA ASP A 73 16.85 -10.95 0.39
C ASP A 73 16.73 -12.21 1.25
N GLU A 74 15.71 -13.07 1.04
CA GLU A 74 15.57 -14.37 1.72
C GLU A 74 16.85 -15.23 1.55
N GLN A 75 17.40 -15.32 0.34
CA GLN A 75 18.65 -16.06 0.08
C GLN A 75 19.86 -15.45 0.80
N VAL A 76 19.97 -14.11 0.80
CA VAL A 76 21.07 -13.43 1.50
C VAL A 76 20.97 -13.65 3.00
N GLN A 77 19.76 -13.65 3.57
CA GLN A 77 19.58 -13.94 4.99
C GLN A 77 20.08 -15.35 5.35
N GLU A 78 19.92 -16.34 4.46
CA GLU A 78 20.50 -17.67 4.68
C GLU A 78 22.04 -17.66 4.68
N ASP A 79 22.67 -16.88 3.81
CA ASP A 79 24.13 -16.75 3.78
C ASP A 79 24.67 -15.94 4.97
N ILE A 80 23.95 -14.90 5.42
CA ILE A 80 24.26 -14.19 6.66
C ILE A 80 24.27 -15.16 7.84
N LYS A 81 23.31 -16.09 7.92
CA LYS A 81 23.26 -17.11 8.98
C LYS A 81 24.49 -18.02 8.98
N LYS A 82 25.05 -18.35 7.81
CA LYS A 82 26.28 -19.15 7.73
C LYS A 82 27.46 -18.36 8.30
N ILE A 83 27.61 -17.09 7.87
CA ILE A 83 28.64 -16.18 8.42
C ILE A 83 28.48 -16.03 9.93
N GLU A 84 27.25 -15.88 10.44
CA GLU A 84 27.01 -15.77 11.87
C GLU A 84 27.43 -17.02 12.64
N LYS A 85 27.27 -18.23 12.05
CA LYS A 85 27.73 -19.50 12.63
C LYS A 85 29.26 -19.66 12.55
N ASP A 86 29.86 -19.29 11.43
CA ASP A 86 31.30 -19.46 11.17
C ASP A 86 32.16 -18.49 12.01
N TYR A 87 31.67 -17.26 12.24
CA TYR A 87 32.40 -16.21 12.94
C TYR A 87 31.85 -15.88 14.33
N ARG A 88 31.22 -16.84 15.02
CA ARG A 88 30.66 -16.63 16.39
C ARG A 88 31.66 -16.05 17.40
N ASN A 89 32.93 -16.41 17.26
CA ASN A 89 33.99 -16.02 18.18
C ASN A 89 34.68 -14.70 17.80
N ASP A 90 34.38 -14.13 16.62
CA ASP A 90 34.97 -12.86 16.17
C ASP A 90 33.87 -11.92 15.63
N PRO A 91 33.27 -11.10 16.50
CA PRO A 91 32.20 -10.19 16.11
C PRO A 91 32.67 -9.05 15.20
N MET A 92 33.98 -8.73 15.16
CA MET A 92 34.50 -7.73 14.23
C MET A 92 34.53 -8.30 12.81
N LEU A 93 35.09 -9.49 12.66
CA LEU A 93 35.18 -10.17 11.37
C LEU A 93 33.80 -10.56 10.84
N GLN A 94 32.90 -10.99 11.72
CA GLN A 94 31.49 -11.25 11.39
C GLN A 94 30.81 -10.03 10.74
N LYS A 95 30.93 -8.85 11.35
CA LYS A 95 30.33 -7.62 10.80
C LYS A 95 30.93 -7.24 9.45
N GLU A 96 32.24 -7.46 9.27
CA GLU A 96 32.91 -7.18 8.01
C GLU A 96 32.42 -8.09 6.88
N GLU A 97 32.33 -9.39 7.13
CA GLU A 97 31.86 -10.37 6.15
C GLU A 97 30.39 -10.18 5.78
N ILE A 98 29.52 -9.88 6.75
CA ILE A 98 28.13 -9.49 6.48
C ILE A 98 28.09 -8.26 5.57
N ARG A 99 28.93 -7.24 5.85
CA ARG A 99 28.99 -6.03 5.02
C ARG A 99 29.48 -6.32 3.60
N LYS A 100 30.47 -7.20 3.43
CA LYS A 100 30.96 -7.64 2.11
C LYS A 100 29.86 -8.38 1.35
N LEU A 101 29.15 -9.30 1.99
CA LEU A 101 28.03 -10.05 1.40
C LEU A 101 26.91 -9.13 0.92
N VAL A 102 26.44 -8.21 1.77
CA VAL A 102 25.37 -7.25 1.41
C VAL A 102 25.78 -6.37 0.22
N LYS A 103 27.04 -5.92 0.17
CA LYS A 103 27.58 -5.15 -0.97
C LYS A 103 27.66 -5.99 -2.24
N LYS A 104 28.16 -7.23 -2.15
CA LYS A 104 28.26 -8.17 -3.27
C LYS A 104 26.89 -8.43 -3.91
N ASN A 105 25.85 -8.55 -3.09
CA ASN A 105 24.50 -8.87 -3.55
C ASN A 105 23.67 -7.63 -3.97
N LYS A 106 24.27 -6.42 -3.97
CA LYS A 106 23.65 -5.14 -4.39
C LYS A 106 22.26 -4.93 -3.79
N ILE A 107 22.12 -5.15 -2.49
CA ILE A 107 20.87 -4.95 -1.76
C ILE A 107 20.74 -3.46 -1.46
N ASN A 108 19.67 -2.84 -1.95
CA ASN A 108 19.39 -1.43 -1.69
C ASN A 108 18.42 -1.29 -0.51
N PRO A 109 18.86 -0.77 0.66
CA PRO A 109 17.98 -0.60 1.82
C PRO A 109 16.82 0.38 1.57
N TRP A 110 16.97 1.32 0.63
CA TRP A 110 15.95 2.31 0.29
C TRP A 110 14.77 1.75 -0.50
N ALA A 111 14.90 0.56 -1.10
CA ALA A 111 13.83 -0.04 -1.89
C ALA A 111 12.56 -0.29 -1.03
N LYS A 112 12.72 -0.72 0.23
CA LYS A 112 11.62 -0.93 1.16
C LYS A 112 10.91 0.38 1.53
N VAL A 113 11.70 1.42 1.82
CA VAL A 113 11.17 2.75 2.18
C VAL A 113 10.42 3.38 1.01
N LEU A 114 10.97 3.29 -0.21
CA LEU A 114 10.32 3.83 -1.40
C LEU A 114 8.96 3.17 -1.66
N SER A 115 8.88 1.84 -1.53
CA SER A 115 7.62 1.11 -1.69
C SER A 115 6.59 1.50 -0.62
N LEU A 116 7.00 1.63 0.65
CA LEU A 116 6.13 2.10 1.72
C LEU A 116 5.63 3.53 1.49
N GLY A 117 6.50 4.41 1.00
CA GLY A 117 6.13 5.79 0.67
C GLY A 117 5.03 5.87 -0.39
N ILE A 118 5.13 5.05 -1.44
CA ILE A 118 4.11 4.98 -2.49
C ILE A 118 2.79 4.43 -1.94
N GLN A 119 2.84 3.42 -1.07
CA GLN A 119 1.65 2.88 -0.42
C GLN A 119 0.93 3.94 0.44
N LEU A 120 1.69 4.73 1.21
CA LEU A 120 1.15 5.82 2.01
C LEU A 120 0.55 6.92 1.12
N LEU A 121 1.22 7.28 0.02
CA LEU A 121 0.72 8.27 -0.93
C LEU A 121 -0.66 7.85 -1.48
N VAL A 122 -0.78 6.62 -1.98
CA VAL A 122 -2.06 6.11 -2.50
C VAL A 122 -3.15 6.11 -1.43
N LEU A 123 -2.81 5.72 -0.19
CA LEU A 123 -3.76 5.72 0.92
C LEU A 123 -4.26 7.14 1.25
N VAL A 124 -3.39 8.15 1.20
CA VAL A 124 -3.78 9.55 1.40
C VAL A 124 -4.68 10.04 0.25
N LEU A 125 -4.36 9.70 -1.00
CA LEU A 125 -5.21 10.06 -2.15
C LEU A 125 -6.61 9.48 -2.00
N LEU A 126 -6.74 8.18 -1.70
CA LEU A 126 -8.04 7.54 -1.52
C LEU A 126 -8.82 8.13 -0.35
N TYR A 127 -8.15 8.44 0.75
CA TYR A 127 -8.78 9.12 1.89
C TYR A 127 -9.32 10.50 1.52
N GLN A 128 -8.52 11.27 0.77
CA GLN A 128 -8.92 12.60 0.32
C GLN A 128 -10.10 12.52 -0.65
N VAL A 129 -10.05 11.59 -1.61
CA VAL A 129 -11.12 11.34 -2.58
C VAL A 129 -12.41 10.95 -1.86
N PHE A 130 -12.33 10.09 -0.85
CA PHE A 130 -13.50 9.71 -0.07
C PHE A 130 -14.08 10.88 0.73
N LEU A 131 -13.25 11.65 1.46
CA LEU A 131 -13.76 12.74 2.30
C LEU A 131 -14.23 13.96 1.52
N GLN A 132 -13.51 14.35 0.47
CA GLN A 132 -13.81 15.56 -0.31
C GLN A 132 -14.81 15.28 -1.43
N GLY A 133 -14.90 14.02 -1.88
CA GLY A 133 -15.79 13.56 -2.94
C GLY A 133 -17.26 13.48 -2.58
N ILE A 134 -17.60 13.41 -1.29
CA ILE A 134 -18.98 13.26 -0.84
C ILE A 134 -19.71 14.62 -0.78
N THR A 135 -19.00 15.74 -0.85
CA THR A 135 -19.59 17.09 -0.84
C THR A 135 -19.88 17.59 -2.25
N GLY A 136 -21.17 17.70 -2.61
CA GLY A 136 -21.63 17.97 -3.99
C GLY A 136 -21.03 19.20 -4.68
N GLU A 137 -20.76 20.29 -3.95
CA GLU A 137 -20.17 21.51 -4.55
C GLU A 137 -18.73 21.33 -5.03
N LYS A 138 -17.93 20.53 -4.32
CA LYS A 138 -16.55 20.21 -4.72
C LYS A 138 -16.50 19.12 -5.78
N LEU A 139 -17.47 18.20 -5.72
CA LEU A 139 -17.63 17.11 -6.66
C LEU A 139 -17.72 17.66 -8.10
N LEU A 140 -18.68 18.55 -8.36
CA LEU A 140 -18.89 19.14 -9.69
C LEU A 140 -17.66 19.87 -10.26
N ARG A 141 -16.88 20.54 -9.41
CA ARG A 141 -15.68 21.27 -9.84
C ARG A 141 -14.47 20.37 -10.13
N THR A 142 -14.49 19.15 -9.62
CA THR A 142 -13.37 18.20 -9.73
C THR A 142 -13.57 17.23 -10.90
N LEU A 143 -14.82 17.00 -11.33
CA LEU A 143 -15.12 16.11 -12.44
C LEU A 143 -14.59 16.66 -13.76
N TYR A 144 -14.10 15.74 -14.59
CA TYR A 144 -13.86 16.01 -16.00
C TYR A 144 -15.17 15.97 -16.77
N ASP A 145 -15.20 16.67 -17.90
CA ASP A 145 -16.39 16.81 -18.74
C ASP A 145 -16.99 15.48 -19.22
N TRP A 146 -16.18 14.42 -19.27
CA TRP A 146 -16.59 13.08 -19.69
C TRP A 146 -17.09 12.18 -18.55
N VAL A 147 -17.11 12.67 -17.30
CA VAL A 147 -17.56 11.91 -16.13
C VAL A 147 -18.88 12.47 -15.64
N ASP A 148 -19.94 11.67 -15.74
CA ASP A 148 -21.28 12.07 -15.31
C ASP A 148 -21.36 12.33 -13.80
N PHE A 149 -22.16 13.32 -13.41
CA PHE A 149 -22.40 13.62 -12.00
C PHE A 149 -23.22 12.49 -11.35
N PRO A 150 -22.69 11.83 -10.29
CA PRO A 150 -23.31 10.64 -9.69
C PRO A 150 -24.52 10.94 -8.80
N GLY A 151 -24.84 12.22 -8.54
CA GLY A 151 -25.89 12.58 -7.56
C GLY A 151 -25.49 12.20 -6.14
N SER A 152 -26.36 11.47 -5.44
CA SER A 152 -26.07 10.94 -4.10
C SER A 152 -25.19 9.69 -4.17
N ILE A 153 -24.06 9.71 -3.47
CA ILE A 153 -23.13 8.58 -3.43
C ILE A 153 -23.57 7.56 -2.38
N ASN A 154 -23.77 6.32 -2.78
CA ASN A 154 -23.99 5.19 -1.88
C ASN A 154 -22.66 4.77 -1.23
N ILE A 155 -22.52 5.12 0.04
CA ILE A 155 -21.34 4.85 0.87
C ILE A 155 -21.39 3.52 1.62
N TYR A 156 -22.38 2.67 1.36
CA TYR A 156 -22.53 1.37 2.03
C TYR A 156 -21.81 0.25 1.26
N PHE A 157 -21.04 -0.55 2.00
CA PHE A 157 -20.32 -1.72 1.51
C PHE A 157 -20.60 -2.91 2.43
N PHE A 158 -21.24 -3.96 1.91
CA PHE A 158 -21.72 -5.10 2.71
C PHE A 158 -22.58 -4.70 3.93
N GLY A 159 -23.34 -3.61 3.82
CA GLY A 159 -24.16 -3.08 4.93
C GLY A 159 -23.40 -2.16 5.90
N PHE A 160 -22.09 -1.99 5.73
CA PHE A 160 -21.28 -1.09 6.55
C PHE A 160 -21.07 0.26 5.87
N ASN A 161 -21.13 1.35 6.63
CA ASN A 161 -20.84 2.68 6.12
C ASN A 161 -19.33 2.89 6.02
N LEU A 162 -18.82 3.10 4.82
CA LEU A 162 -17.38 3.29 4.53
C LEU A 162 -16.76 4.50 5.23
N GLY A 163 -17.58 5.49 5.59
CA GLY A 163 -17.17 6.69 6.29
C GLY A 163 -17.12 6.53 7.81
N ASN A 164 -17.65 5.42 8.33
CA ASN A 164 -17.65 5.16 9.76
C ASN A 164 -16.21 5.03 10.27
N ARG A 165 -15.94 5.68 11.39
CA ARG A 165 -14.69 5.55 12.14
C ARG A 165 -14.93 4.61 13.31
N HIS A 166 -13.87 4.02 13.84
CA HIS A 166 -13.93 3.08 14.97
C HIS A 166 -14.64 1.75 14.64
N ASP A 167 -14.62 1.34 13.37
CA ASP A 167 -15.05 0.00 12.96
C ASP A 167 -14.05 -1.06 13.43
N ILE A 168 -14.55 -2.18 13.95
CA ILE A 168 -13.70 -3.25 14.50
C ILE A 168 -13.48 -4.37 13.47
N LEU A 169 -14.48 -4.68 12.64
CA LEU A 169 -14.47 -5.85 11.77
C LEU A 169 -13.38 -5.76 10.70
N TRP A 170 -13.35 -4.65 9.95
CA TRP A 170 -12.45 -4.52 8.81
C TRP A 170 -10.98 -4.36 9.21
N PRO A 171 -10.63 -3.50 10.19
CA PRO A 171 -9.28 -3.50 10.76
C PRO A 171 -8.89 -4.84 11.40
N GLY A 172 -9.86 -5.56 11.99
CA GLY A 172 -9.64 -6.87 12.58
C GLY A 172 -9.16 -7.89 11.55
N PHE A 173 -9.82 -7.96 10.38
CA PHE A 173 -9.37 -8.81 9.28
C PHE A 173 -7.96 -8.45 8.79
N VAL A 174 -7.63 -7.15 8.68
CA VAL A 174 -6.28 -6.70 8.31
C VAL A 174 -5.25 -7.22 9.32
N ALA A 175 -5.53 -7.04 10.61
CA ALA A 175 -4.62 -7.46 11.68
C ALA A 175 -4.40 -8.99 11.69
N ILE A 176 -5.45 -9.78 11.48
CA ILE A 176 -5.36 -11.24 11.41
C ILE A 176 -4.49 -11.68 10.23
N ILE A 177 -4.69 -11.09 9.04
CA ILE A 177 -3.87 -11.39 7.85
C ILE A 177 -2.41 -11.01 8.09
N LEU A 178 -2.16 -9.81 8.66
CA LEU A 178 -0.81 -9.38 9.02
C LEU A 178 -0.13 -10.33 10.01
N LEU A 179 -0.87 -10.77 11.03
CA LEU A 179 -0.37 -11.73 12.01
C LEU A 179 -0.02 -13.06 11.35
N ALA A 180 -0.89 -13.57 10.46
CA ALA A 180 -0.63 -14.78 9.70
C ALA A 180 0.61 -14.65 8.79
N ASP A 181 0.76 -13.53 8.08
CA ASP A 181 1.91 -13.26 7.23
C ASP A 181 3.22 -13.24 8.02
N ILE A 182 3.25 -12.52 9.15
CA ILE A 182 4.44 -12.46 10.01
C ILE A 182 4.73 -13.83 10.64
N TYR A 183 3.70 -14.57 11.07
CA TYR A 183 3.86 -15.92 11.59
C TYR A 183 4.51 -16.86 10.56
N ILE A 184 4.05 -16.82 9.31
CA ILE A 184 4.64 -17.61 8.21
C ILE A 184 6.10 -17.20 7.99
N ASP A 185 6.41 -15.91 8.06
CA ASP A 185 7.79 -15.41 7.93
C ASP A 185 8.69 -15.89 9.08
N LEU A 186 8.24 -15.78 10.34
CA LEU A 186 8.97 -16.29 11.50
C LEU A 186 9.20 -17.80 11.42
N LYS A 187 8.20 -18.56 10.97
CA LYS A 187 8.30 -20.01 10.82
C LYS A 187 9.39 -20.40 9.81
N LYS A 188 9.61 -19.60 8.77
CA LYS A 188 10.71 -19.81 7.82
C LYS A 188 12.09 -19.47 8.41
N HIS A 189 12.15 -18.58 9.40
CA HIS A 189 13.40 -18.07 9.99
C HIS A 189 13.67 -18.58 11.42
N LYS A 190 13.11 -19.74 11.80
CA LYS A 190 13.10 -20.31 13.16
C LYS A 190 14.40 -20.26 13.97
N GLU A 191 15.58 -20.39 13.34
CA GLU A 191 16.85 -20.50 14.08
C GLU A 191 17.32 -19.19 14.73
N ASN A 192 16.85 -18.01 14.29
CA ASN A 192 17.36 -16.70 14.73
C ASN A 192 16.25 -15.74 15.19
N VAL A 193 15.11 -16.27 15.66
CA VAL A 193 14.01 -15.42 16.14
C VAL A 193 14.47 -14.62 17.36
N THR A 194 14.60 -13.31 17.18
CA THR A 194 15.04 -12.38 18.23
C THR A 194 13.82 -11.87 19.01
N LYS A 195 14.03 -11.34 20.22
CA LYS A 195 12.96 -10.67 20.99
C LYS A 195 12.29 -9.53 20.21
N SER A 196 13.04 -8.83 19.36
CA SER A 196 12.52 -7.80 18.45
C SER A 196 11.53 -8.37 17.45
N ASP A 197 11.76 -9.60 16.96
CA ASP A 197 10.93 -10.24 15.94
C ASP A 197 9.61 -10.72 16.56
N LEU A 198 9.67 -11.21 17.80
CA LEU A 198 8.49 -11.52 18.60
C LEU A 198 7.69 -10.26 18.96
N ALA A 199 8.37 -9.17 19.30
CA ALA A 199 7.72 -7.89 19.52
C ALA A 199 7.04 -7.39 18.24
N TYR A 200 7.70 -7.48 17.09
CA TYR A 200 7.13 -7.11 15.79
C TYR A 200 5.88 -7.95 15.45
N PHE A 201 5.91 -9.26 15.70
CA PHE A 201 4.79 -10.17 15.50
C PHE A 201 3.51 -9.77 16.24
N VAL A 202 3.63 -9.18 17.43
CA VAL A 202 2.47 -8.74 18.22
C VAL A 202 2.15 -7.26 17.99
N LEU A 203 3.16 -6.40 18.07
CA LEU A 203 2.99 -4.94 18.04
C LEU A 203 2.55 -4.45 16.67
N PHE A 204 3.07 -5.01 15.58
CA PHE A 204 2.77 -4.50 14.25
C PHE A 204 1.30 -4.72 13.86
N PRO A 205 0.70 -5.92 14.02
CA PRO A 205 -0.73 -6.10 13.79
C PRO A 205 -1.60 -5.26 14.74
N ALA A 206 -1.24 -5.16 16.03
CA ALA A 206 -2.01 -4.39 17.02
C ALA A 206 -1.99 -2.88 16.73
N PHE A 207 -0.82 -2.34 16.39
CA PHE A 207 -0.67 -0.95 15.99
C PHE A 207 -1.42 -0.65 14.68
N SER A 208 -1.30 -1.55 13.70
CA SER A 208 -2.04 -1.42 12.43
C SER A 208 -3.55 -1.43 12.66
N PHE A 209 -4.05 -2.32 13.53
CA PHE A 209 -5.45 -2.35 13.94
C PHE A 209 -5.86 -1.00 14.53
N TYR A 210 -5.11 -0.48 15.51
CA TYR A 210 -5.43 0.77 16.19
C TYR A 210 -5.46 1.98 15.24
N ILE A 211 -4.50 2.09 14.33
CA ILE A 211 -4.49 3.15 13.31
C ILE A 211 -5.72 3.05 12.42
N LEU A 212 -6.03 1.85 11.92
CA LEU A 212 -7.14 1.67 10.99
C LEU A 212 -8.49 1.83 11.67
N TRP A 213 -8.59 1.47 12.95
CA TRP A 213 -9.74 1.74 13.79
C TRP A 213 -9.98 3.25 13.95
N LEU A 214 -8.94 4.08 14.08
CA LEU A 214 -9.09 5.54 14.16
C LEU A 214 -9.60 6.17 12.84
N LEU A 215 -9.33 5.51 11.72
CA LEU A 215 -9.59 6.05 10.39
C LEU A 215 -10.91 5.53 9.81
N PRO A 216 -11.47 6.16 8.77
CA PRO A 216 -12.66 5.64 8.12
C PRO A 216 -12.42 4.25 7.52
N MET A 217 -13.44 3.40 7.60
CA MET A 217 -13.44 2.01 7.13
C MET A 217 -12.89 1.84 5.70
N VAL A 218 -13.10 2.82 4.82
CA VAL A 218 -12.57 2.81 3.43
C VAL A 218 -11.08 2.46 3.34
N LYS A 219 -10.26 2.85 4.34
CA LYS A 219 -8.82 2.54 4.35
C LYS A 219 -8.54 1.08 4.59
N SER A 220 -9.33 0.42 5.43
CA SER A 220 -9.23 -1.02 5.68
C SER A 220 -9.59 -1.82 4.43
N VAL A 221 -10.64 -1.41 3.71
CA VAL A 221 -11.03 -2.02 2.43
C VAL A 221 -9.90 -1.90 1.40
N PHE A 222 -9.28 -0.72 1.28
CA PHE A 222 -8.13 -0.52 0.42
C PHE A 222 -6.97 -1.45 0.80
N ILE A 223 -6.58 -1.49 2.07
CA ILE A 223 -5.44 -2.30 2.53
C ILE A 223 -5.69 -3.78 2.25
N LEU A 224 -6.87 -4.31 2.61
CA LEU A 224 -7.23 -5.71 2.36
C LEU A 224 -7.16 -6.09 0.89
N THR A 225 -7.73 -5.25 0.02
CA THR A 225 -7.69 -5.47 -1.43
C THR A 225 -6.23 -5.50 -1.93
N SER A 226 -5.41 -4.59 -1.40
CA SER A 226 -4.01 -4.49 -1.78
C SER A 226 -3.17 -5.67 -1.26
N MET A 227 -3.47 -6.18 -0.07
CA MET A 227 -2.85 -7.39 0.50
C MET A 227 -3.21 -8.63 -0.31
N PHE A 228 -4.49 -8.76 -0.67
CA PHE A 228 -4.95 -9.86 -1.52
C PHE A 228 -4.23 -9.85 -2.89
N PHE A 229 -4.12 -8.68 -3.51
CA PHE A 229 -3.35 -8.52 -4.75
C PHE A 229 -1.87 -8.91 -4.56
N SER A 230 -1.22 -8.45 -3.49
CA SER A 230 0.17 -8.80 -3.18
C SER A 230 0.35 -10.31 -2.97
N MET A 231 -0.61 -10.97 -2.31
CA MET A 231 -0.59 -12.42 -2.12
C MET A 231 -0.68 -13.15 -3.47
N LEU A 232 -1.61 -12.76 -4.34
CA LEU A 232 -1.73 -13.33 -5.69
C LEU A 232 -0.45 -13.10 -6.52
N LEU A 233 0.10 -11.89 -6.50
CA LEU A 233 1.33 -11.56 -7.22
C LEU A 233 2.52 -12.38 -6.69
N GLY A 234 2.63 -12.52 -5.37
CA GLY A 234 3.67 -13.33 -4.74
C GLY A 234 3.58 -14.81 -5.13
N LEU A 235 2.38 -15.38 -5.18
CA LEU A 235 2.14 -16.74 -5.67
C LEU A 235 2.53 -16.89 -7.15
N PHE A 236 2.14 -15.93 -7.99
CA PHE A 236 2.47 -15.91 -9.41
C PHE A 236 3.98 -15.85 -9.65
N ILE A 237 4.68 -14.90 -9.00
CA ILE A 237 6.13 -14.73 -9.11
C ILE A 237 6.86 -15.97 -8.59
N ARG A 238 6.47 -16.52 -7.43
CA ARG A 238 7.09 -17.75 -6.91
C ARG A 238 6.93 -18.90 -7.90
N THR A 239 5.77 -19.06 -8.53
CA THR A 239 5.53 -20.12 -9.52
C THR A 239 6.41 -19.92 -10.75
N LEU A 240 6.51 -18.69 -11.26
CA LEU A 240 7.30 -18.36 -12.45
C LEU A 240 8.82 -18.50 -12.23
N PHE A 241 9.34 -18.03 -11.09
CA PHE A 241 10.78 -18.06 -10.78
C PHE A 241 11.29 -19.40 -10.23
N ARG A 242 10.42 -20.23 -9.64
CA ARG A 242 10.79 -21.59 -9.20
C ARG A 242 11.11 -22.50 -10.40
N SER A 243 10.60 -22.19 -11.59
CA SER A 243 10.91 -22.90 -12.85
C SER A 243 12.37 -22.75 -13.27
N HIS A 244 12.99 -21.58 -13.07
CA HIS A 244 14.37 -21.32 -13.51
C HIS A 244 15.45 -22.05 -12.67
N LYS A 245 15.10 -22.50 -11.46
CA LYS A 245 16.00 -23.27 -10.59
C LYS A 245 16.18 -24.72 -11.07
N LYS A 246 15.30 -25.24 -11.95
CA LYS A 246 15.39 -26.60 -12.48
C LYS A 246 16.32 -26.75 -13.71
N GLN A 247 16.85 -25.65 -14.25
CA GLN A 247 17.69 -25.68 -15.46
C GLN A 247 19.18 -25.42 -15.19
N ILE A 248 19.59 -25.19 -13.93
CA ILE A 248 20.98 -24.86 -13.56
C ILE A 248 21.54 -25.87 -12.52
N ASN A 249 20.81 -26.94 -12.21
CA ASN A 249 21.32 -28.05 -11.39
C ASN A 249 21.48 -29.30 -12.25
#